data_AF-B8I7J9-F1
#
_entry.id   AF-B8I7J9-F1
#
_cell.length_a   1.000
_cell.length_b   1.000
_cell.length_c   1.000
_cell.angle_alpha   90.00
_cell.angle_beta   90.00
_cell.angle_gamma   90.00
#
_symmetry.space_group_name_H-M   'P 1'
#
loop_
_entity.id
_entity.type
_entity.pdbx_description
1 polymer ?
#
loop_
_entity_poly.entity_id
_entity_poly.type
_entity_poly.pdbx_seq_one_letter_code
_entity_poly.pdbx_strand_id
1 'polypeptide(L)'
;MLVIALAVKVFPVYIAKSQIDTFASELCREAETAGRVGSETTRRAQVLKEKTGLDPKVTWSQTGNMQLNEEFTVTVTLQKDIGLFGGFGSFPITLKAQAAGKSERYWK
;
A
#
# COMPACT_ATOMS: atom_id res chain seq x y z
N MET A 1 -6.81 22.22 25.40
CA MET A 1 -6.18 20.89 25.13
C MET A 1 -6.92 20.04 24.08
N LEU A 2 -8.01 20.52 23.46
CA LEU A 2 -8.78 19.74 22.47
C LEU A 2 -8.02 19.47 21.17
N VAL A 3 -7.25 20.45 20.68
CA VAL A 3 -6.45 20.33 19.45
C VAL A 3 -5.37 19.24 19.56
N ILE A 4 -4.66 19.20 20.69
CA ILE A 4 -3.63 18.19 20.94
C ILE A 4 -4.27 16.79 21.03
N ALA A 5 -5.41 16.69 21.71
CA ALA A 5 -6.15 15.44 21.80
C ALA A 5 -6.54 14.92 20.40
N LEU A 6 -7.08 15.80 19.53
CA LEU A 6 -7.38 15.50 18.12
C LEU A 6 -6.14 15.01 17.35
N ALA A 7 -5.03 15.74 17.48
CA ALA A 7 -3.80 15.46 16.77
C ALA A 7 -3.25 14.06 17.11
N VAL A 8 -3.25 13.66 18.39
CA VAL A 8 -2.78 12.34 18.84
C VAL A 8 -3.60 11.19 18.24
N LYS A 9 -4.87 11.42 17.86
CA LYS A 9 -5.71 10.40 17.21
C LYS A 9 -5.59 10.37 15.69
N VAL A 10 -5.41 11.53 15.06
CA VAL A 10 -5.33 11.62 13.58
C VAL A 10 -3.93 11.29 13.06
N PHE A 11 -2.86 11.67 13.78
CA PHE A 11 -1.49 11.43 13.30
C PHE A 11 -1.15 9.97 13.01
N PRO A 12 -1.52 8.98 13.86
CA PRO A 12 -1.25 7.57 13.56
C PRO A 12 -1.94 7.07 12.28
N VAL A 13 -3.11 7.63 11.94
CA VAL A 13 -3.84 7.31 10.71
C VAL A 13 -3.10 7.90 9.51
N TYR A 14 -2.66 9.14 9.62
CA TYR A 14 -1.87 9.80 8.57
C TYR A 14 -0.55 9.08 8.31
N ILE A 15 0.16 8.66 9.36
CA ILE A 15 1.41 7.89 9.24
C ILE A 15 1.13 6.55 8.54
N ALA A 16 0.08 5.82 8.95
CA ALA A 16 -0.31 4.58 8.29
C ALA A 16 -0.67 4.79 6.81
N LYS A 17 -1.36 5.89 6.48
CA LYS A 17 -1.66 6.27 5.10
C LYS A 17 -0.39 6.50 4.29
N SER A 18 0.55 7.29 4.83
CA SER A 18 1.84 7.53 4.20
C SER A 18 2.63 6.24 3.99
N GLN A 19 2.61 5.32 4.96
CA GLN A 19 3.27 4.01 4.83
C GLN A 19 2.67 3.16 3.72
N ILE A 20 1.33 3.10 3.58
CA ILE A 20 0.71 2.34 2.48
C ILE A 20 0.90 3.01 1.11
N ASP A 21 1.06 4.33 1.05
CA ASP A 21 1.39 5.04 -0.19
C ASP A 21 2.80 4.70 -0.67
N THR A 22 3.76 4.67 0.25
CA THR A 22 5.11 4.15 -0.02
C THR A 22 5.05 2.68 -0.42
N PHE A 23 4.24 1.86 0.28
CA PHE A 23 4.08 0.45 -0.04
C PHE A 23 3.62 0.23 -1.49
N ALA A 24 2.58 0.96 -1.92
CA ALA A 24 2.05 0.88 -3.29
C ALA A 24 3.10 1.32 -4.31
N SER A 25 3.81 2.42 -4.05
CA SER A 25 4.83 2.96 -4.95
C SER A 25 6.02 2.01 -5.12
N GLU A 26 6.50 1.43 -4.03
CA GLU A 26 7.62 0.48 -4.02
C GLU A 26 7.25 -0.84 -4.71
N LEU A 27 6.03 -1.33 -4.53
CA LEU A 27 5.54 -2.48 -5.29
C LEU A 27 5.42 -2.19 -6.78
N CYS A 28 4.90 -1.01 -7.12
CA CYS A 28 4.81 -0.58 -8.51
C CYS A 28 6.20 -0.59 -9.15
N ARG A 29 7.19 0.04 -8.50
CA ARG A 29 8.57 0.10 -9.01
C ARG A 29 9.20 -1.28 -9.21
N GLU A 30 8.97 -2.20 -8.29
CA GLU A 30 9.44 -3.59 -8.41
C GLU A 30 8.81 -4.29 -9.62
N ALA A 31 7.50 -4.10 -9.82
CA ALA A 31 6.78 -4.69 -10.94
C ALA A 31 7.20 -4.10 -12.29
N GLU A 32 7.48 -2.80 -12.36
CA GLU A 32 8.03 -2.12 -13.55
C GLU A 32 9.37 -2.73 -13.96
N THR A 33 10.29 -2.83 -12.99
CA THR A 33 11.67 -3.28 -13.20
C THR A 33 11.73 -4.78 -13.51
N ALA A 34 10.97 -5.59 -12.78
CA ALA A 34 10.88 -7.03 -13.01
C ALA A 34 10.11 -7.38 -14.29
N GLY A 35 9.24 -6.45 -14.73
CA GLY A 35 8.30 -6.60 -15.84
C GLY A 35 7.28 -7.70 -15.61
N ARG A 36 6.93 -7.98 -14.36
CA ARG A 36 5.96 -9.00 -13.99
C ARG A 36 5.43 -8.79 -12.57
N VAL A 37 4.23 -9.30 -12.35
CA VAL A 37 3.67 -9.49 -11.01
C VAL A 37 3.77 -10.97 -10.67
N GLY A 38 4.64 -11.31 -9.72
CA GLY A 38 4.98 -12.69 -9.39
C GLY A 38 5.80 -12.83 -8.11
N SER A 39 6.80 -13.70 -8.12
CA SER A 39 7.66 -13.97 -6.95
C SER A 39 8.41 -12.75 -6.44
N GLU A 40 8.86 -11.88 -7.33
CA GLU A 40 9.64 -10.67 -7.05
C GLU A 40 8.79 -9.65 -6.28
N THR A 41 7.62 -9.31 -6.83
CA THR A 41 6.64 -8.43 -6.18
C THR A 41 6.09 -9.03 -4.89
N THR A 42 5.95 -10.36 -4.81
CA THR A 42 5.50 -11.05 -3.57
C THR A 42 6.55 -10.95 -2.48
N ARG A 43 7.82 -11.18 -2.82
CA ARG A 43 8.95 -11.02 -1.89
C ARG A 43 9.08 -9.56 -1.44
N ARG A 44 8.95 -8.60 -2.37
CA ARG A 44 8.95 -7.17 -2.04
C ARG A 44 7.83 -6.81 -1.08
N ALA A 45 6.62 -7.32 -1.33
CA ALA A 45 5.48 -7.13 -0.42
C ALA A 45 5.78 -7.65 0.98
N GLN A 46 6.36 -8.85 1.10
CA GLN A 46 6.73 -9.41 2.41
C GLN A 46 7.75 -8.53 3.15
N VAL A 47 8.81 -8.09 2.47
CA VAL A 47 9.81 -7.19 3.08
C VAL A 47 9.17 -5.88 3.54
N LEU A 48 8.25 -5.32 2.76
CA LEU A 48 7.54 -4.09 3.14
C LEU A 48 6.60 -4.32 4.33
N LYS A 49 5.94 -5.48 4.44
CA LYS A 49 5.14 -5.85 5.62
C LYS A 49 6.00 -5.93 6.88
N GLU A 50 7.14 -6.61 6.80
CA GLU A 50 8.09 -6.74 7.91
C GLU A 50 8.65 -5.38 8.35
N LYS A 51 8.97 -4.49 7.39
CA LYS A 51 9.51 -3.15 7.67
C LYS A 51 8.47 -2.20 8.27
N THR A 52 7.22 -2.26 7.81
CA THR A 52 6.17 -1.32 8.25
C THR A 52 5.37 -1.85 9.43
N GLY A 53 5.39 -3.15 9.69
CA GLY A 53 4.50 -3.82 10.63
C GLY A 53 3.03 -3.82 10.19
N LEU A 54 2.75 -3.46 8.93
CA LEU A 54 1.41 -3.44 8.36
C LEU A 54 1.16 -4.69 7.52
N ASP A 55 -0.08 -5.20 7.52
CA ASP A 55 -0.51 -6.30 6.67
C ASP A 55 -1.65 -5.87 5.73
N PRO A 56 -1.38 -4.99 4.74
CA PRO A 56 -2.41 -4.55 3.81
C PRO A 56 -2.72 -5.63 2.76
N LYS A 57 -3.96 -5.60 2.27
CA LYS A 57 -4.39 -6.37 1.10
C LYS A 57 -3.88 -5.70 -0.16
N VAL A 58 -3.15 -6.44 -0.99
CA VAL A 58 -2.62 -5.98 -2.28
C VAL A 58 -3.43 -6.61 -3.40
N THR A 59 -3.88 -5.80 -4.35
CA THR A 59 -4.59 -6.24 -5.56
C THR A 59 -3.97 -5.58 -6.78
N TRP A 60 -3.85 -6.35 -7.87
CA TRP A 60 -3.24 -5.91 -9.11
C TRP A 60 -4.29 -5.89 -10.23
N SER A 61 -4.14 -5.00 -11.21
CA SER A 61 -4.95 -5.00 -12.44
C SER A 61 -4.69 -6.25 -13.30
N GLN A 62 -3.46 -6.75 -13.28
CA GLN A 62 -3.04 -7.96 -13.98
C GLN A 62 -1.95 -8.69 -13.19
N THR A 63 -1.75 -9.97 -13.51
CA THR A 63 -0.72 -10.81 -12.91
C THR A 63 0.10 -11.53 -13.97
N GLY A 64 1.29 -12.01 -13.61
CA GLY A 64 2.19 -12.67 -14.56
C GLY A 64 3.11 -11.69 -15.29
N ASN A 65 3.62 -12.11 -16.45
CA ASN A 65 4.55 -11.33 -17.24
C ASN A 65 3.84 -10.16 -17.93
N MET A 66 4.46 -8.99 -17.93
CA MET A 66 3.95 -7.75 -18.54
C MET A 66 4.94 -7.28 -19.60
N GLN A 67 4.48 -7.11 -20.82
CA GLN A 67 5.31 -6.69 -21.95
C GLN A 67 5.75 -5.24 -21.82
N LEU A 68 6.85 -4.86 -22.46
CA LEU A 68 7.34 -3.49 -22.50
C LEU A 68 6.21 -2.49 -22.84
N ASN A 69 6.10 -1.42 -22.05
CA ASN A 69 5.07 -0.39 -22.11
C ASN A 69 3.65 -0.82 -21.73
N GLU A 70 3.44 -2.07 -21.31
CA GLU A 70 2.16 -2.52 -20.79
C GLU A 70 1.87 -1.82 -19.45
N GLU A 71 0.71 -1.18 -19.36
CA GLU A 71 0.25 -0.46 -18.18
C GLU A 71 -0.34 -1.42 -17.16
N PHE A 72 -0.04 -1.18 -15.89
CA PHE A 72 -0.64 -1.90 -14.78
C PHE A 72 -0.90 -0.97 -13.60
N THR A 73 -1.74 -1.41 -12.68
CA THR A 73 -2.06 -0.69 -11.45
C THR A 73 -2.02 -1.63 -10.25
N VAL A 74 -1.38 -1.18 -9.18
CA VAL A 74 -1.43 -1.81 -7.86
C VAL A 74 -2.32 -0.99 -6.94
N THR A 75 -3.20 -1.68 -6.21
CA THR A 75 -4.02 -1.11 -5.15
C THR A 75 -3.70 -1.79 -3.83
N VAL A 76 -3.34 -1.00 -2.83
CA VAL A 76 -3.00 -1.45 -1.48
C VAL A 76 -4.08 -0.93 -0.53
N THR A 77 -4.73 -1.84 0.19
CA THR A 77 -5.87 -1.52 1.07
C THR A 77 -5.58 -1.99 2.49
N LEU A 78 -5.74 -1.12 3.47
CA LEU A 78 -5.55 -1.43 4.89
C LEU A 78 -6.79 -1.01 5.67
N GLN A 79 -7.35 -1.93 6.45
CA GLN A 79 -8.38 -1.60 7.43
C GLN A 79 -7.71 -1.23 8.75
N LYS A 80 -8.10 -0.10 9.34
CA LYS A 80 -7.57 0.38 10.61
C LYS A 80 -8.69 0.96 11.45
N ASP A 81 -8.65 0.72 12.75
CA ASP A 81 -9.63 1.30 13.66
C ASP A 81 -9.13 2.64 14.21
N ILE A 82 -10.00 3.65 14.18
CA ILE A 82 -9.77 4.93 14.86
C ILE A 82 -10.61 4.95 16.14
N GLY A 83 -9.96 5.11 17.29
CA GLY A 83 -10.66 5.31 18.57
C GLY A 83 -11.05 6.77 18.80
N LEU A 84 -12.30 7.03 19.18
CA LEU A 84 -12.77 8.36 19.60
C LEU A 84 -12.44 8.69 21.07
N PHE A 85 -12.50 9.97 21.41
CA PHE A 85 -12.25 10.50 22.75
C PHE A 85 -13.16 9.85 23.80
N GLY A 86 -12.68 9.70 25.03
CA GLY A 86 -13.53 9.42 26.20
C GLY A 86 -14.29 8.08 26.20
N GLY A 87 -13.86 7.08 25.43
CA GLY A 87 -14.53 5.76 25.40
C GLY A 87 -15.68 5.66 24.39
N PHE A 88 -15.82 6.62 23.46
CA PHE A 88 -16.84 6.64 22.40
C PHE A 88 -16.67 5.57 21.30
N GLY A 89 -16.00 4.46 21.60
CA GLY A 89 -15.81 3.34 20.66
C GLY A 89 -14.74 3.59 19.60
N SER A 90 -14.49 2.55 18.82
CA SER A 90 -13.60 2.53 17.67
C SER A 90 -14.40 2.32 16.40
N PHE A 91 -14.09 3.08 15.35
CA PHE A 91 -14.73 2.90 14.05
C PHE A 91 -13.70 2.44 13.03
N PRO A 92 -14.01 1.38 12.25
CA PRO A 92 -13.14 0.92 11.20
C PRO A 92 -13.12 1.94 10.05
N ILE A 93 -11.93 2.28 9.60
CA ILE A 93 -11.71 3.02 8.36
C ILE A 93 -10.92 2.18 7.37
N THR A 94 -11.11 2.45 6.09
CA THR A 94 -10.34 1.85 5.02
C THR A 94 -9.37 2.87 4.45
N LEU A 95 -8.08 2.60 4.61
CA LEU A 95 -7.02 3.34 3.95
C LEU A 95 -6.71 2.67 2.61
N LYS A 96 -6.67 3.46 1.54
CA LYS A 96 -6.40 2.98 0.18
C LYS A 96 -5.26 3.77 -0.43
N ALA A 97 -4.32 3.06 -1.03
CA ALA A 97 -3.24 3.61 -1.85
C ALA A 97 -3.27 2.95 -3.23
N GLN A 98 -2.96 3.72 -4.26
CA GLN A 98 -2.89 3.24 -5.64
C GLN A 98 -1.65 3.80 -6.32
N ALA A 99 -0.99 2.96 -7.10
CA ALA A 99 0.12 3.35 -7.97
C ALA A 99 -0.06 2.66 -9.32
N ALA A 100 0.25 3.37 -10.40
CA ALA A 100 0.20 2.86 -11.75
C ALA A 100 1.56 3.06 -12.42
N GLY A 101 1.94 2.11 -13.26
CA GLY A 101 3.26 2.05 -13.88
C GLY A 101 3.21 1.35 -15.22
N LYS A 102 4.35 1.34 -15.90
CA LYS A 102 4.54 0.62 -17.18
C LYS A 102 5.69 -0.35 -17.04
N SER A 103 5.54 -1.55 -17.59
CA SER A 103 6.63 -2.52 -17.59
C SER A 103 7.81 -2.02 -18.42
N GLU A 104 9.01 -2.13 -17.86
CA GLU A 104 10.28 -1.76 -18.52
C GLU A 104 10.95 -2.97 -19.21
N ARG A 105 10.38 -4.17 -19.08
CA ARG A 105 11.00 -5.41 -19.55
C ARG A 105 10.36 -5.92 -20.84
N TYR A 106 11.22 -6.24 -21.79
CA TYR A 106 10.82 -6.96 -22.99
C TYR A 106 10.82 -8.48 -22.74
N TRP A 107 9.70 -9.14 -23.03
CA TRP A 107 9.57 -10.60 -23.06
C TRP A 107 9.60 -11.07 -24.52
N LYS A 108 10.43 -12.07 -24.82
CA LYS A 108 10.55 -12.71 -26.14
C LYS A 108 9.51 -13.79 -26.36
#